data_AF-A0A9I9E8Y7-F1
#
_entry.id   AF-A0A9I9E8Y7-F1
#
_cell.length_a   1.000
_cell.length_b   1.000
_cell.length_c   1.000
_cell.angle_alpha   90.00
_cell.angle_beta   90.00
_cell.angle_gamma   90.00
#
_symmetry.space_group_name_H-M   'P 1'
#
loop_
_entity.id
_entity.type
_entity.pdbx_description
1 polymer ?
#
loop_
_entity_poly.entity_id
_entity_poly.type
_entity_poly.pdbx_seq_one_letter_code
_entity_poly.pdbx_strand_id
1 'polypeptide(L)' 'MDISSDLTELGRTPVAVISAGVKSILDIFRTLEYLETQGVCVAPYRMTNKFSTFFSWKPVAA' A
#
# COMPACT_ATOMS: atom_id res chain seq x y z
N MET A 1 13.95 -3.87 12.89
CA MET A 1 12.97 -3.06 12.15
C MET A 1 11.64 -3.77 12.25
N ASP A 2 10.55 -3.07 12.53
CA ASP A 2 9.19 -3.65 12.59
C ASP A 2 8.48 -3.36 11.26
N ILE A 3 8.52 -4.33 10.35
CA ILE A 3 8.03 -4.23 8.97
C ILE A 3 7.38 -5.57 8.61
N SER A 4 6.19 -5.53 8.01
CA SER A 4 5.50 -6.75 7.58
C SER A 4 6.28 -7.48 6.48
N SER A 5 6.37 -8.81 6.58
CA SER A 5 6.88 -9.68 5.52
C SER A 5 6.09 -9.55 4.21
N ASP A 6 4.83 -9.12 4.27
CA ASP A 6 3.97 -8.96 3.10
C ASP A 6 4.58 -8.01 2.06
N LEU A 7 5.29 -6.96 2.49
CA LEU A 7 5.86 -5.97 1.57
C LEU A 7 6.97 -6.56 0.70
N THR A 8 7.81 -7.41 1.28
CA THR A 8 8.85 -8.13 0.53
C THR A 8 8.25 -9.22 -0.35
N GLU A 9 7.23 -9.93 0.13
CA GLU A 9 6.57 -10.98 -0.65
C GLU A 9 5.85 -10.42 -1.89
N LEU A 10 5.23 -9.23 -1.78
CA LEU A 10 4.62 -8.52 -2.90
C LEU A 10 5.62 -8.15 -4.00
N GLY A 11 6.90 -7.91 -3.65
CA GLY A 11 7.95 -7.63 -4.63
C GLY A 11 8.51 -8.87 -5.33
N ARG A 12 8.30 -10.06 -4.75
CA ARG A 12 8.88 -11.33 -5.25
C ARG A 12 7.88 -12.20 -5.99
N THR A 13 6.62 -12.16 -5.55
CA THR A 13 5.58 -13.04 -6.05
C THR A 13 4.69 -12.29 -7.04
N PRO A 14 4.51 -12.78 -8.28
CA PRO A 14 3.69 -12.11 -9.28
C PRO A 14 2.19 -12.31 -9.00
N VAL A 15 1.67 -11.60 -8.00
CA VAL A 15 0.27 -11.62 -7.58
C VAL A 15 -0.31 -10.21 -7.50
N ALA A 16 -1.61 -10.09 -7.76
CA ALA A 16 -2.34 -8.85 -7.53
C ALA A 16 -3.15 -8.97 -6.23
N VAL A 17 -2.96 -8.03 -5.30
CA VAL A 17 -3.71 -7.96 -4.05
C VAL A 17 -4.69 -6.80 -4.10
N ILE A 18 -5.97 -7.09 -3.85
CA ILE A 18 -7.01 -6.08 -3.70
C ILE A 18 -7.22 -5.85 -2.21
N SER A 19 -7.00 -4.62 -1.75
CA SER A 19 -7.14 -4.24 -0.34
C SER A 19 -7.75 -2.84 -0.18
N ALA A 20 -8.19 -2.52 1.03
CA ALA A 20 -8.61 -1.17 1.42
C ALA A 20 -7.40 -0.26 1.78
N GLY A 21 -6.20 -0.59 1.29
CA GLY A 21 -4.95 0.13 1.55
C GLY A 21 -4.19 -0.36 2.78
N VAL A 22 -3.29 0.49 3.31
CA VAL A 22 -2.43 0.17 4.46
C VAL A 22 -3.21 0.29 5.76
N LYS A 23 -3.02 -0.66 6.68
CA LYS A 23 -3.69 -0.66 7.99
C LYS A 23 -3.41 0.66 8.72
N SER A 24 -4.46 1.30 9.24
CA SER A 24 -4.42 2.66 9.80
C SER A 24 -3.50 2.87 11.01
N ILE A 25 -2.98 1.81 11.63
CA ILE A 25 -2.00 1.87 12.72
C ILE A 25 -0.56 2.03 12.22
N LEU A 26 -0.32 1.78 10.93
CA LEU A 26 1.00 1.81 10.31
C LEU A 26 1.28 3.18 9.69
N ASP A 27 2.56 3.44 9.45
CA ASP A 27 3.01 4.61 8.68
C ASP A 27 2.74 4.39 7.18
N ILE A 28 1.76 5.12 6.65
CA ILE A 28 1.30 4.97 5.26
C ILE A 28 2.39 5.40 4.28
N PHE A 29 3.05 6.53 4.50
CA PHE A 29 4.04 7.06 3.57
C PHE A 29 5.26 6.14 3.50
N ARG A 30 5.77 5.70 4.65
CA ARG A 30 6.89 4.74 4.68
C ARG A 30 6.53 3.41 4.04
N THR A 31 5.28 2.97 4.17
CA THR A 31 4.84 1.72 3.53
C THR A 31 4.79 1.87 2.01
N LEU A 32 4.29 3.00 1.49
CA LEU A 32 4.27 3.28 0.06
C LEU A 32 5.69 3.43 -0.52
N GLU A 33 6.58 4.15 0.15
CA GLU A 33 8.00 4.26 -0.25
C GLU A 33 8.71 2.88 -0.27
N TYR A 34 8.38 2.03 0.71
CA TYR A 34 8.93 0.67 0.74
C TYR A 34 8.43 -0.17 -0.42
N LEU A 35 7.12 -0.10 -0.74
CA LEU A 35 6.53 -0.79 -1.89
C LEU A 35 7.13 -0.30 -3.21
N GLU A 36 7.36 1.01 -3.35
CA GLU A 36 8.06 1.60 -4.50
C GLU A 36 9.49 1.03 -4.62
N THR A 37 10.23 0.96 -3.51
CA THR A 37 11.58 0.38 -3.47
C THR A 37 11.59 -1.11 -3.85
N GLN A 38 10.54 -1.86 -3.50
CA GLN A 38 10.37 -3.26 -3.91
C GLN A 38 9.86 -3.43 -5.35
N GLY A 39 9.59 -2.34 -6.09
CA GLY A 39 9.06 -2.40 -7.46
C GLY A 39 7.59 -2.81 -7.53
N VAL A 40 6.85 -2.70 -6.43
CA VAL A 40 5.43 -3.07 -6.37
C VAL A 40 4.58 -1.93 -6.89
N CYS A 41 3.78 -2.20 -7.93
CA CYS A 41 2.81 -1.23 -8.44
C CYS A 41 1.62 -1.11 -7.47
N VAL A 42 1.36 0.11 -7.00
CA VAL A 42 0.20 0.44 -6.17
C VAL A 42 -0.72 1.35 -6.98
N ALA A 43 -1.98 0.95 -7.13
CA ALA A 43 -2.95 1.72 -7.90
C ALA A 43 -4.29 1.81 -7.15
N PRO A 44 -4.93 2.99 -7.11
CA PRO A 44 -6.27 3.13 -6.57
C PRO A 44 -7.31 2.49 -7.50
N TYR A 45 -8.36 1.93 -6.91
CA TYR A 45 -9.48 1.34 -7.66
C TYR A 45 -10.53 2.41 -8.01
N ARG A 46 -10.96 2.45 -9.29
CA ARG A 46 -11.86 3.46 -9.92
C ARG A 46 -11.21 4.84 -10.09
N MET A 47 -11.98 5.82 -10.59
CA MET A 47 -11.59 7.24 -10.78
C MET A 47 -11.39 7.97 -9.43
N THR A 48 -10.56 7.41 -8.56
CA THR A 48 -10.07 8.08 -7.36
C THR A 48 -8.56 8.18 -7.49
N ASN A 49 -8.02 9.40 -7.60
CA ASN A 49 -6.57 9.63 -7.62
C ASN A 49 -5.97 9.59 -6.20
N LYS A 50 -6.56 8.80 -5.30
CA LYS A 50 -6.20 8.81 -3.90
C LYS A 50 -6.16 7.42 -3.31
N PHE A 51 -5.13 7.17 -2.51
CA PHE A 51 -4.89 5.93 -1.79
C PHE A 51 -5.73 5.84 -0.50
N SER A 52 -6.22 4.64 -0.21
CA SER A 52 -7.11 4.37 0.93
C SER A 52 -6.33 4.09 2.21
N THR A 53 -6.84 4.54 3.37
CA THR A 53 -6.18 4.41 4.67
C THR A 53 -6.88 3.41 5.59
N PHE A 54 -7.34 2.29 5.00
CA PHE A 54 -8.09 1.22 5.65
C PHE A 54 -9.43 1.70 6.23
N PHE A 55 -9.51 1.98 7.54
CA PHE A 55 -10.77 2.41 8.19
C PHE A 55 -11.07 3.91 8.02
N SER A 56 -10.08 4.71 7.63
CA SER A 56 -10.28 6.15 7.46
C SER A 56 -10.73 6.48 6.03
N TRP A 57 -11.77 7.30 5.93
CA TRP A 57 -12.24 7.87 4.66
C TRP A 57 -11.31 8.98 4.13
N LYS A 58 -10.40 9.51 4.95
CA LYS A 58 -9.42 10.51 4.50
C LYS A 58 -8.41 9.84 3.57
N PRO A 59 -8.45 10.13 2.27
CA PRO A 59 -7.55 9.49 1.32
C PRO A 59 -6.24 10.29 1.26
N VAL A 60 -5.12 9.62 0.99
CA VAL A 60 -3.82 10.28 0.74
C VAL A 60 -3.50 10.28 -0.75
N ALA A 61 -2.60 11.17 -1.21
CA ALA A 61 -2.14 11.10 -2.59
C ALA A 61 -1.49 9.73 -2.85
N ALA A 62 -1.91 9.09 -3.94
CA ALA A 62 -1.33 7.83 -4.39
C ALA A 62 0.01 8.08 -5.09
#